data_AF-A0A662GMU6-F1
#
_entry.id   AF-A0A662GMU6-F1
#
_cell.length_a   1.000
_cell.length_b   1.000
_cell.length_c   1.000
_cell.angle_alpha   90.00
_cell.angle_beta   90.00
_cell.angle_gamma   90.00
#
_symmetry.space_group_name_H-M   'P 1'
#
loop_
_entity.id
_entity.type
_entity.pdbx_description
1 polymer ?
#
loop_
_entity_poly.entity_id
_entity_poly.type
_entity_poly.pdbx_seq_one_letter_code
_entity_poly.pdbx_strand_id
1 'polypeptide(L)'
;MKIGDAHCHVNPLKGLGPEKLAKKFINVGGWFVGLVNLLSWNYNVDIASSDDFRKVYDYTVRSAAKMREVGLEVRVILGPHPAELTELIEKG
;
A
#
# COMPACT_ATOMS: atom_id res chain seq x y z
N MET A 1 -5.58 -20.85 14.01
CA MET A 1 -5.88 -19.47 14.45
C MET A 1 -5.94 -18.59 13.22
N LYS A 2 -6.90 -17.67 13.10
CA LYS A 2 -6.98 -16.69 12.00
C LYS A 2 -6.31 -15.40 12.44
N ILE A 3 -5.38 -14.87 11.64
CA ILE A 3 -4.64 -13.63 11.93
C ILE A 3 -5.04 -12.55 10.91
N GLY A 4 -5.44 -11.37 11.40
CA GLY A 4 -5.69 -10.20 10.57
C GLY A 4 -4.62 -9.15 10.82
N ASP A 5 -4.16 -8.49 9.77
CA ASP A 5 -3.31 -7.30 9.86
C ASP A 5 -4.16 -6.08 9.46
N ALA A 6 -4.46 -5.22 10.43
CA ALA A 6 -5.30 -4.04 10.19
C ALA A 6 -4.56 -2.92 9.45
N HIS A 7 -3.23 -2.97 9.36
CA HIS A 7 -2.40 -1.93 8.75
C HIS A 7 -1.15 -2.54 8.13
N CYS A 8 -1.24 -2.88 6.86
CA CYS A 8 -0.13 -3.38 6.06
C CYS A 8 0.29 -2.36 5.02
N HIS A 9 1.59 -2.33 4.73
CA HIS A 9 2.13 -1.65 3.57
C HIS A 9 2.81 -2.67 2.65
N VAL A 10 2.64 -2.48 1.33
CA VAL A 10 3.39 -3.24 0.34
C VAL A 10 3.86 -2.34 -0.79
N ASN A 11 5.10 -2.55 -1.20
CA ASN A 11 5.68 -1.85 -2.33
C ASN A 11 5.70 -2.79 -3.56
N PRO A 12 5.00 -2.45 -4.66
CA PRO A 12 5.02 -3.26 -5.87
C PRO A 12 6.24 -3.00 -6.76
N LEU A 13 7.08 -2.00 -6.46
CA LEU A 13 8.28 -1.64 -7.21
C LEU A 13 9.57 -2.14 -6.55
N LYS A 14 9.59 -2.30 -5.22
CA LYS A 14 10.75 -2.70 -4.42
C LYS A 14 10.35 -3.77 -3.40
N GLY A 15 11.26 -4.69 -3.05
CA GLY A 15 11.01 -5.72 -2.04
C GLY A 15 10.19 -6.92 -2.55
N LEU A 16 9.42 -7.57 -1.68
CA LEU A 16 8.74 -8.84 -1.98
C LEU A 16 7.58 -8.70 -2.99
N GLY A 17 6.91 -7.55 -3.02
CA GLY A 17 5.72 -7.32 -3.82
C GLY A 17 4.42 -7.94 -3.25
N PRO A 18 3.25 -7.50 -3.75
CA PRO A 18 1.93 -7.85 -3.21
C PRO A 18 1.63 -9.35 -3.23
N GLU A 19 1.84 -10.01 -4.35
CA GLU A 19 1.46 -11.42 -4.53
C GLU A 19 2.25 -12.35 -3.60
N LYS A 20 3.58 -12.17 -3.55
CA LYS A 20 4.47 -12.99 -2.71
C LYS A 20 4.24 -12.74 -1.23
N LEU A 21 3.97 -11.48 -0.84
CA LEU A 21 3.61 -11.14 0.53
C LEU A 21 2.30 -11.83 0.93
N ALA A 22 1.25 -11.72 0.12
CA ALA A 22 -0.05 -12.34 0.40
C ALA A 22 0.05 -13.87 0.54
N LYS A 23 0.72 -14.56 -0.40
CA LYS A 23 0.96 -16.01 -0.31
C LYS A 23 1.68 -16.40 0.98
N LYS A 24 2.71 -15.64 1.38
CA LYS A 24 3.44 -15.88 2.64
C LYS A 24 2.55 -15.66 3.86
N PHE A 25 1.73 -14.61 3.88
CA PHE A 25 0.84 -14.31 5.00
C PHE A 25 -0.26 -15.37 5.16
N ILE A 26 -0.86 -15.82 4.05
CA ILE A 26 -1.82 -16.92 4.04
C ILE A 26 -1.21 -18.20 4.65
N ASN A 27 0.02 -18.55 4.26
CA ASN A 27 0.70 -19.76 4.73
C ASN A 27 0.92 -19.80 6.26
N VAL A 28 0.86 -18.66 6.94
CA VAL A 28 0.98 -18.58 8.41
C VAL A 28 -0.36 -18.33 9.10
N GLY A 29 -1.49 -18.49 8.40
CA GLY A 29 -2.84 -18.32 8.93
C GLY A 29 -3.41 -16.90 8.81
N GLY A 30 -2.75 -16.03 8.05
CA GLY A 30 -3.24 -14.71 7.67
C GLY A 30 -4.47 -14.80 6.77
N TRP A 31 -5.49 -13.99 7.04
CA TRP A 31 -6.74 -14.03 6.25
C TRP A 31 -7.24 -12.65 5.80
N PHE A 32 -6.85 -11.58 6.50
CA PHE A 32 -7.32 -10.22 6.24
C PHE A 32 -6.17 -9.22 6.31
N VAL A 33 -6.16 -8.26 5.38
CA VAL A 33 -5.25 -7.11 5.38
C VAL A 33 -5.99 -5.79 5.14
N GLY A 34 -5.78 -4.81 6.02
CA GLY A 34 -6.01 -3.39 5.74
C GLY A 34 -4.79 -2.79 5.04
N LEU A 35 -4.86 -2.60 3.73
CA LEU A 35 -3.74 -2.13 2.92
C LEU A 35 -3.75 -0.60 2.81
N VAL A 36 -2.66 0.02 3.29
CA VAL A 36 -2.47 1.48 3.32
C VAL A 36 -1.41 1.89 2.30
N ASN A 37 -1.63 3.00 1.58
CA ASN A 37 -0.61 3.51 0.65
C ASN A 37 0.69 3.89 1.37
N LEU A 38 1.83 3.64 0.71
CA LEU A 38 3.12 4.18 1.14
C LEU A 38 3.24 5.65 0.73
N LEU A 39 4.36 6.25 1.14
CA LEU A 39 4.77 7.59 0.77
C LEU A 39 5.20 7.64 -0.69
N SER A 40 5.03 8.79 -1.32
CA SER A 40 5.27 9.10 -2.73
C SER A 40 6.71 8.76 -3.15
N TRP A 41 7.69 9.08 -2.30
CA TRP A 41 9.10 8.76 -2.51
C TRP A 41 9.41 7.26 -2.45
N ASN A 42 8.58 6.42 -1.81
CA ASN A 42 8.73 4.97 -1.91
C ASN A 42 8.42 4.45 -3.32
N TYR A 43 7.68 5.23 -4.12
CA TYR A 43 7.33 4.95 -5.50
C TYR A 43 8.09 5.83 -6.52
N ASN A 44 9.06 6.64 -6.07
CA ASN A 44 9.74 7.66 -6.88
C ASN A 44 8.72 8.58 -7.60
N VAL A 45 7.66 8.95 -6.88
CA VAL A 45 6.67 9.95 -7.33
C VAL A 45 6.97 11.25 -6.61
N ASP A 46 7.08 12.34 -7.36
CA ASP A 46 7.12 13.68 -6.79
C ASP A 46 5.71 14.26 -6.78
N ILE A 47 5.36 14.97 -5.71
CA ILE A 47 4.02 15.51 -5.50
C ILE A 47 4.11 17.03 -5.63
N ALA A 48 3.53 17.59 -6.69
CA ALA A 48 3.41 19.03 -6.90
C ALA A 48 1.95 19.51 -6.81
N SER A 49 1.00 18.59 -6.92
CA SER A 49 -0.43 18.84 -6.87
C SER A 49 -1.18 17.66 -6.24
N SER A 50 -2.44 17.87 -5.88
CA SER A 50 -3.29 16.80 -5.36
C SER A 50 -3.46 15.63 -6.36
N ASP A 51 -3.38 15.90 -7.66
CA ASP A 51 -3.57 14.90 -8.70
C ASP A 51 -2.42 13.90 -8.78
N ASP A 52 -1.21 14.29 -8.34
CA ASP A 52 -0.04 13.41 -8.35
C ASP A 52 -0.18 12.22 -7.39
N PHE A 53 -0.99 12.38 -6.32
CA PHE A 53 -1.33 11.29 -5.41
C PHE A 53 -2.07 10.15 -6.08
N ARG A 54 -2.75 10.39 -7.21
CA ARG A 54 -3.43 9.34 -7.97
C ARG A 54 -2.47 8.20 -8.32
N LYS A 55 -1.23 8.53 -8.69
CA LYS A 55 -0.22 7.53 -9.05
C LYS A 55 0.17 6.66 -7.86
N VAL A 56 0.30 7.27 -6.68
CA VAL A 56 0.53 6.57 -5.39
C VAL A 56 -0.62 5.63 -5.09
N TYR A 57 -1.86 6.11 -5.17
CA TYR A 57 -3.06 5.34 -4.87
C TYR A 57 -3.28 4.18 -5.85
N ASP A 58 -3.00 4.39 -7.14
CA ASP A 58 -3.09 3.35 -8.17
C ASP A 58 -2.10 2.20 -7.92
N TYR A 59 -0.93 2.45 -7.32
CA TYR A 59 -0.04 1.37 -6.88
C TYR A 59 -0.67 0.54 -5.77
N THR A 60 -1.33 1.18 -4.80
CA THR A 60 -1.99 0.49 -3.68
C THR A 60 -3.21 -0.32 -4.15
N VAL A 61 -4.07 0.26 -4.99
CA VAL A 61 -5.27 -0.44 -5.50
C VAL A 61 -4.89 -1.64 -6.37
N ARG A 62 -3.91 -1.50 -7.27
CA ARG A 62 -3.41 -2.64 -8.08
C ARG A 62 -2.73 -3.70 -7.23
N SER A 63 -2.04 -3.30 -6.16
CA SER A 63 -1.45 -4.24 -5.21
C SER A 63 -2.53 -5.04 -4.49
N ALA A 64 -3.59 -4.38 -4.03
CA ALA A 64 -4.73 -5.06 -3.41
C ALA A 64 -5.40 -6.05 -4.36
N ALA A 65 -5.56 -5.71 -5.65
CA ALA A 65 -6.10 -6.63 -6.66
C ALA A 65 -5.27 -7.93 -6.75
N LYS A 66 -3.94 -7.82 -6.88
CA LYS A 66 -3.03 -8.97 -6.91
C LYS A 66 -3.08 -9.82 -5.63
N MET A 67 -3.24 -9.18 -4.47
CA MET A 67 -3.37 -9.88 -3.20
C MET A 67 -4.69 -10.65 -3.09
N ARG A 68 -5.79 -10.09 -3.62
CA ARG A 68 -7.09 -10.75 -3.66
C ARG A 68 -7.12 -11.93 -4.64
N GLU A 69 -6.43 -11.82 -5.77
CA GLU A 69 -6.29 -12.92 -6.75
C GLU A 69 -5.71 -14.20 -6.13
N VAL A 70 -4.88 -14.07 -5.09
CA VAL A 70 -4.31 -15.22 -4.36
C VAL A 70 -5.12 -15.64 -3.14
N GLY A 71 -6.31 -15.08 -2.95
CA GLY A 71 -7.28 -15.49 -1.91
C GLY A 71 -7.19 -14.74 -0.58
N LEU A 72 -6.40 -13.66 -0.49
CA LEU A 72 -6.36 -12.84 0.72
C LEU A 72 -7.49 -11.81 0.73
N GLU A 73 -8.21 -11.67 1.84
CA GLU A 73 -9.20 -10.60 1.98
C GLU A 73 -8.48 -9.26 2.21
N VAL A 74 -8.75 -8.25 1.38
CA VAL A 74 -8.07 -6.96 1.45
C VAL A 74 -9.06 -5.81 1.43
N ARG A 75 -8.90 -4.85 2.35
CA ARG A 75 -9.56 -3.53 2.31
C ARG A 75 -8.50 -2.46 2.12
N VAL A 76 -8.78 -1.47 1.27
CA VAL A 76 -7.81 -0.42 0.93
C VAL A 76 -8.16 0.85 1.70
N ILE A 77 -7.15 1.47 2.29
CA ILE A 77 -7.23 2.76 2.98
C ILE A 77 -6.30 3.70 2.24
N LEU A 78 -6.85 4.78 1.67
CA LEU A 78 -6.12 5.76 0.89
C LEU A 78 -6.16 7.11 1.57
N GLY A 79 -5.05 7.83 1.55
CA GLY A 79 -4.99 9.21 1.97
C GLY A 79 -3.56 9.77 1.93
N PRO A 80 -3.42 11.10 1.97
CA PRO A 80 -2.12 11.72 2.20
C PRO A 80 -1.63 11.34 3.60
N HIS A 81 -0.40 10.84 3.70
CA HIS A 81 0.22 10.59 4.99
C HIS A 81 0.68 11.93 5.59
N PRO A 82 0.61 12.16 6.91
CA PRO A 82 1.06 13.43 7.52
C PRO A 82 2.49 13.83 7.13
N ALA A 83 3.39 12.86 7.00
CA ALA A 83 4.77 13.10 6.54
C ALA A 83 4.85 13.67 5.11
N GLU A 84 3.90 13.36 4.22
CA GLU A 84 3.83 13.98 2.89
C GLU A 84 3.52 15.46 3.03
N LEU A 85 2.56 15.80 3.89
CA LEU A 85 2.15 17.19 4.11
C LEU A 85 3.30 18.00 4.73
N THR A 86 4.03 17.44 5.69
CA THR A 86 5.22 18.10 6.25
C THR A 86 6.23 18.44 5.16
N GLU A 87 6.54 17.50 4.27
CA GLU A 87 7.53 17.70 3.21
C GLU A 87 7.04 18.72 2.16
N LEU A 88 5.75 18.68 1.80
CA LEU A 88 5.14 19.69 0.93
C LEU A 88 5.22 21.09 1.52
N ILE A 89 4.96 21.25 2.83
CA ILE A 89 5.10 22.56 3.51
C ILE A 89 6.54 23.05 3.49
N GLU A 90 7.53 22.15 3.64
CA GLU A 90 8.95 22.49 3.59
C GLU A 90 9.41 22.90 2.18
N LYS A 91 8.76 22.41 1.13
CA LYS A 91 9.04 22.76 -0.27
C LYS A 91 8.46 24.11 -0.71
N GLY A 92 7.43 24.62 -0.02
CA GLY A 92 6.77 25.90 -0.32
C GLY A 92 5.68 25.78 -1.39
#